data_AF-A0A954BCY0-F1
#
_entry.id   AF-A0A954BCY0-F1
#
_cell.length_a   1.000
_cell.length_b   1.000
_cell.length_c   1.000
_cell.angle_alpha   90.00
_cell.angle_beta   90.00
_cell.angle_gamma   90.00
#
_symmetry.space_group_name_H-M   'P 1'
#
loop_
_entity.id
_entity.type
_entity.pdbx_description
1 polymer ?
#
loop_
_entity_poly.entity_id
_entity_poly.type
_entity_poly.pdbx_seq_one_letter_code
_entity_poly.pdbx_strand_id
1 'polypeptide(L)'
;MPEEQAREELQAQMALPMAENAVMRVKVLFPLPLFQAFDYLAPAEMGLSPGDWVAAPFGRNVFYGVVWPADAGENEEFDASKLKAVAEKVGAPPLAGEILDFLAWVAAYTMFPLGSVLRLSMRSGEALAPPQGLFGYRASGAAPDRMTAQREAVLEAAGEGALTAKELAEKSGASEGVVRGLAKAGALTEERIDPDPPFAEPNPDAPSRPLSPEQRAAADALIEKISAPSPSPVLLDGVTGSGKTEVYLDAVAHVLRTQPDAQIVILIPEIALTLPFLKRIEERFGAEPAA
;
A
#
# COMPACT_ATOMS: atom_id res chain seq x y z
N MET A 1 23.46 -8.71 -6.96
CA MET A 1 23.65 -9.55 -8.17
C MET A 1 22.39 -9.65 -9.03
N PRO A 2 21.16 -9.87 -8.49
CA PRO A 2 19.94 -9.86 -9.31
C PRO A 2 19.51 -8.45 -9.76
N GLU A 3 19.80 -7.43 -8.94
CA GLU A 3 19.41 -6.02 -9.16
C GLU A 3 20.11 -5.35 -10.34
N GLU A 4 21.36 -5.73 -10.60
CA GLU A 4 22.15 -5.20 -11.71
C GLU A 4 21.73 -5.87 -13.02
N GLN A 5 21.44 -7.17 -12.97
CA GLN A 5 20.92 -7.93 -14.11
C GLN A 5 19.52 -7.49 -14.53
N ALA A 6 18.60 -7.27 -13.58
CA ALA A 6 17.27 -6.75 -13.89
C ALA A 6 17.32 -5.33 -14.50
N ARG A 7 18.27 -4.49 -14.05
CA ARG A 7 18.50 -3.15 -14.61
C ARG A 7 19.15 -3.21 -15.99
N GLU A 8 20.08 -4.12 -16.23
CA GLU A 8 20.71 -4.36 -17.53
C GLU A 8 19.72 -4.93 -18.55
N GLU A 9 18.85 -5.86 -18.15
CA GLU A 9 17.79 -6.41 -19.01
C GLU A 9 16.77 -5.34 -19.42
N LEU A 10 16.38 -4.46 -18.49
CA LEU A 10 15.51 -3.32 -18.79
C LEU A 10 16.22 -2.33 -19.74
N GLN A 11 17.51 -2.06 -19.56
CA GLN A 11 18.29 -1.20 -20.45
C GLN A 11 18.46 -1.80 -21.86
N ALA A 12 18.57 -3.12 -22.00
CA ALA A 12 18.71 -3.79 -23.29
C ALA A 12 17.41 -3.75 -24.11
N GLN A 13 16.23 -3.80 -23.45
CA GLN A 13 14.93 -3.66 -24.12
C GLN A 13 14.69 -2.23 -24.65
N MET A 14 15.38 -1.23 -24.10
CA MET A 14 15.26 0.19 -24.47
C MET A 14 15.96 0.59 -25.78
N ALA A 15 16.73 -0.32 -26.40
CA ALA A 15 17.49 -0.05 -27.63
C ALA A 15 16.79 -0.54 -28.93
N LEU A 16 15.62 -1.16 -28.82
CA LEU A 16 14.89 -1.65 -29.99
C LEU A 16 14.10 -0.50 -30.65
N PRO A 17 14.17 -0.36 -31.99
CA PRO A 17 13.35 0.61 -32.71
C PRO A 17 11.88 0.24 -32.50
N MET A 18 11.11 1.15 -31.91
CA MET A 18 9.66 0.99 -31.74
C MET A 18 9.02 0.92 -33.12
N ALA A 19 8.25 -0.14 -33.38
CA ALA A 19 7.46 -0.30 -34.60
C ALA A 19 6.43 0.84 -34.75
N GLU A 20 5.90 0.99 -35.97
CA GLU A 20 4.91 1.98 -36.47
C GLU A 20 3.55 2.04 -35.73
N ASN A 21 3.54 1.90 -34.41
CA ASN A 21 2.35 2.01 -33.59
C ASN A 21 2.11 3.49 -33.23
N ALA A 22 0.85 3.91 -33.16
CA ALA A 22 0.49 5.27 -32.79
C ALA A 22 1.14 5.63 -31.44
N VAL A 23 1.99 6.66 -31.44
CA VAL A 23 2.70 7.13 -30.25
C VAL A 23 1.97 8.33 -29.69
N MET A 24 1.75 8.36 -28.38
CA MET A 24 1.19 9.51 -27.67
C MET A 24 2.24 10.17 -26.79
N ARG A 25 2.10 11.48 -26.59
CA ARG A 25 2.85 12.22 -25.58
C ARG A 25 2.14 12.09 -24.23
N VAL A 26 2.88 11.75 -23.19
CA VAL A 26 2.41 11.72 -21.80
C VAL A 26 3.35 12.52 -20.91
N LYS A 27 2.81 13.16 -19.87
CA LYS A 27 3.63 13.77 -18.82
C LYS A 27 3.88 12.76 -17.72
N VAL A 28 5.13 12.65 -17.28
CA VAL A 28 5.51 11.80 -16.14
C VAL A 28 6.13 12.68 -15.06
N LEU A 29 5.55 12.62 -13.86
CA LEU A 29 6.11 13.23 -12.65
C LEU A 29 6.89 12.17 -11.88
N PHE A 30 8.14 12.47 -11.52
CA PHE A 30 8.97 11.59 -10.70
C PHE A 30 9.00 12.03 -9.24
N PRO A 31 9.16 11.11 -8.27
CA PRO A 31 9.30 11.39 -6.84
C PRO A 31 10.69 11.97 -6.48
N LEU A 32 11.10 12.99 -7.22
CA LEU A 32 12.37 13.71 -7.14
C LEU A 32 12.09 15.19 -6.84
N PRO A 33 13.07 16.00 -6.41
CA PRO A 33 12.85 17.43 -6.12
C PRO A 33 12.65 18.27 -7.39
N LEU A 34 11.53 18.04 -8.07
CA LEU A 34 11.13 18.62 -9.35
C LEU A 34 9.85 19.42 -9.14
N PHE A 35 9.74 20.57 -9.81
CA PHE A 35 8.56 21.43 -9.73
C PHE A 35 7.49 21.10 -10.78
N GLN A 36 7.82 20.27 -11.76
CA GLN A 36 6.94 19.94 -12.89
C GLN A 36 7.14 18.50 -13.36
N ALA A 37 6.17 18.00 -14.12
CA ALA A 37 6.28 16.76 -14.89
C ALA A 37 7.05 16.99 -16.20
N PHE A 38 7.49 15.88 -16.82
CA PHE A 38 8.30 15.88 -18.04
C PHE A 38 7.61 15.08 -19.15
N ASP A 39 7.78 15.49 -20.40
CA ASP A 39 7.15 14.82 -21.53
C ASP A 39 7.90 13.54 -21.95
N TYR A 40 7.15 12.48 -22.21
CA TYR A 40 7.63 11.19 -22.72
C TYR A 40 6.74 10.69 -23.85
N LEU A 41 7.29 9.79 -24.66
CA LEU A 41 6.53 9.01 -25.63
C LEU A 41 6.01 7.73 -24.98
N ALA A 42 4.78 7.35 -25.31
CA ALA A 42 4.24 6.04 -24.98
C ALA A 42 3.50 5.44 -26.19
N PRO A 43 3.66 4.14 -26.48
CA PRO A 43 2.78 3.46 -27.43
C PRO A 43 1.34 3.54 -26.97
N ALA A 44 0.39 3.83 -27.86
CA ALA A 44 -1.03 3.93 -27.52
C ALA A 44 -1.58 2.63 -26.88
N GLU A 45 -1.01 1.48 -27.25
CA GLU A 45 -1.33 0.15 -26.71
C GLU A 45 -1.02 0.01 -25.22
N MET A 46 -0.12 0.83 -24.67
CA MET A 46 0.20 0.83 -23.24
C MET A 46 -0.99 1.31 -22.39
N GLY A 47 -1.96 2.01 -22.99
CA GLY A 47 -3.21 2.38 -22.33
C GLY A 47 -2.97 3.24 -21.09
N LEU A 48 -2.06 4.22 -21.18
CA LEU A 48 -1.73 5.11 -20.07
C LEU A 48 -2.82 6.16 -19.85
N SER A 49 -3.19 6.34 -18.58
CA SER A 49 -4.11 7.36 -18.09
C SER A 49 -3.47 8.12 -16.92
N PRO A 50 -3.87 9.37 -16.64
CA PRO A 50 -3.41 10.08 -15.45
C PRO A 50 -3.60 9.26 -14.18
N GLY A 51 -2.57 9.25 -13.33
CA GLY A 51 -2.52 8.43 -12.12
C GLY A 51 -1.81 7.09 -12.29
N ASP A 52 -1.65 6.59 -13.52
CA ASP A 52 -0.91 5.34 -13.76
C ASP A 52 0.55 5.46 -13.34
N TRP A 53 1.07 4.39 -12.72
CA TRP A 53 2.48 4.27 -12.41
C TRP A 53 3.25 3.75 -13.63
N VAL A 54 4.40 4.36 -13.90
CA VAL A 54 5.27 4.00 -15.03
C VAL A 54 6.73 4.00 -14.61
N ALA A 55 7.55 3.18 -15.27
CA ALA A 55 9.01 3.34 -15.20
C ALA A 55 9.47 4.11 -16.45
N ALA A 56 10.29 5.13 -16.26
CA ALA A 56 10.80 5.93 -17.36
C ALA A 56 12.23 6.45 -17.09
N PRO A 57 13.04 6.65 -18.14
CA PRO A 57 14.41 7.12 -17.99
C PRO A 57 14.47 8.59 -17.61
N PHE A 58 15.17 8.91 -16.52
CA PHE A 58 15.50 10.28 -16.11
C PHE A 58 17.02 10.41 -15.96
N GLY A 59 17.65 11.18 -16.85
CA GLY A 59 19.11 11.20 -16.98
C GLY A 59 19.65 9.85 -17.45
N ARG A 60 20.51 9.22 -16.63
CA ARG A 60 21.14 7.91 -16.87
C ARG A 60 20.41 6.75 -16.19
N ASN A 61 19.48 7.03 -15.29
CA ASN A 61 18.78 6.04 -14.49
C ASN A 61 17.33 5.91 -14.94
N VAL A 62 16.69 4.82 -14.54
CA VAL A 62 15.24 4.63 -14.68
C VAL A 62 14.61 4.85 -13.30
N PHE A 63 13.50 5.57 -13.25
CA PHE A 63 12.75 5.83 -12.04
C PHE A 63 11.29 5.46 -12.25
N TYR A 64 10.62 5.08 -11.17
CA TYR A 64 9.17 5.03 -11.12
C TYR A 64 8.61 6.45 -11.00
N GLY A 65 7.60 6.76 -11.79
CA GLY A 65 6.88 8.02 -11.79
C GLY A 65 5.39 7.79 -12.05
N VAL A 66 4.62 8.87 -11.98
CA VAL A 66 3.18 8.87 -12.22
C VAL A 66 2.87 9.62 -13.50
N VAL A 67 1.98 9.08 -14.32
CA VAL A 67 1.39 9.82 -15.45
C VAL A 67 0.61 11.00 -14.89
N TRP A 68 1.10 12.20 -15.15
CA TRP A 68 0.55 13.43 -14.59
C TRP A 68 -0.51 14.01 -15.54
N PRO A 69 -1.60 14.62 -15.01
CA PRO A 69 -2.58 15.31 -15.85
C PRO A 69 -1.90 16.38 -16.72
N ALA A 70 -2.28 16.44 -18.00
CA ALA A 70 -1.81 17.49 -18.89
C ALA A 70 -2.50 18.82 -18.54
N ASP A 71 -1.78 19.93 -18.69
CA ASP A 71 -2.36 21.25 -18.52
C ASP A 71 -3.40 21.53 -19.63
N ALA A 72 -4.46 22.26 -19.27
CA ALA A 72 -5.50 22.65 -20.22
C ALA A 72 -4.90 23.56 -21.32
N GLY A 73 -4.78 23.04 -22.55
CA GLY A 73 -4.30 23.78 -23.72
C GLY A 73 -3.07 23.18 -24.41
N GLU A 74 -2.44 22.15 -23.85
CA GLU A 74 -1.24 21.56 -24.44
C GLU A 74 -1.54 20.52 -25.54
N ASN A 75 -2.15 20.99 -26.64
CA ASN A 75 -2.05 20.33 -27.94
C ASN A 75 -0.93 20.98 -28.78
N GLU A 76 0.20 21.30 -28.13
CA GLU A 76 1.38 21.78 -28.84
C GLU A 76 2.00 20.65 -29.66
N GLU A 77 2.32 20.94 -30.93
CA GLU A 77 3.14 20.06 -31.75
C GLU A 77 4.48 19.80 -31.04
N PHE A 78 4.80 18.53 -30.84
CA PHE A 78 6.05 18.12 -30.20
C PHE A 78 6.94 17.38 -31.20
N ASP A 79 8.23 17.59 -31.06
CA ASP A 79 9.24 16.85 -31.81
C ASP A 79 9.49 15.50 -31.11
N ALA A 80 8.85 14.45 -31.62
CA ALA A 80 8.97 13.10 -31.07
C ALA A 80 10.43 12.62 -30.97
N SER A 81 11.33 13.10 -31.83
CA SER A 81 12.75 12.68 -31.80
C SER A 81 13.52 13.13 -30.55
N LYS A 82 13.01 14.14 -29.83
CA LYS A 82 13.63 14.69 -28.61
C LYS A 82 13.13 14.03 -27.32
N LEU A 83 12.03 13.29 -27.41
CA LEU A 83 11.40 12.68 -26.26
C LEU A 83 11.88 11.25 -26.08
N LYS A 84 12.15 10.88 -24.83
CA LYS A 84 12.42 9.49 -24.47
C LYS A 84 11.09 8.73 -24.35
N ALA A 85 11.13 7.42 -24.54
CA ALA A 85 9.97 6.56 -24.31
C ALA A 85 9.81 6.21 -22.83
N VAL A 86 8.55 6.05 -22.39
CA VAL A 86 8.20 5.30 -21.18
C VAL A 86 8.68 3.86 -21.36
N ALA A 87 9.35 3.32 -20.35
CA ALA A 87 9.90 1.97 -20.42
C ALA A 87 8.80 0.92 -20.20
N GLU A 88 7.97 1.10 -19.17
CA GLU A 88 6.88 0.17 -18.85
C GLU A 88 5.77 0.86 -18.04
N LYS A 89 4.55 0.31 -18.15
CA LYS A 89 3.45 0.55 -17.20
C LYS A 89 3.61 -0.40 -16.03
N VAL A 90 3.65 0.14 -14.81
CA VAL A 90 3.78 -0.65 -13.59
C VAL A 90 2.42 -1.23 -13.22
N GLY A 91 2.39 -2.51 -12.84
CA GLY A 91 1.19 -3.21 -12.37
C GLY A 91 0.76 -2.83 -10.95
N ALA A 92 0.61 -1.53 -10.68
CA ALA A 92 0.14 -0.99 -9.41
C ALA A 92 -1.16 -0.19 -9.60
N PRO A 93 -2.04 -0.11 -8.58
CA PRO A 93 -3.24 0.72 -8.66
C PRO A 93 -2.88 2.19 -8.98
N PRO A 94 -3.59 2.84 -9.92
CA PRO A 94 -3.34 4.23 -10.25
C PRO A 94 -3.71 5.15 -9.08
N LEU A 95 -3.03 6.29 -8.98
CA LEU A 95 -3.47 7.36 -8.08
C LEU A 95 -4.80 7.94 -8.58
N ALA A 96 -5.77 8.04 -7.68
CA ALA A 96 -7.05 8.68 -7.97
C ALA A 96 -6.87 10.17 -8.32
N GLY A 97 -7.77 10.73 -9.13
CA GLY A 97 -7.70 12.12 -9.58
C GLY A 97 -7.67 13.10 -8.40
N GLU A 98 -8.46 12.82 -7.37
CA GLU A 98 -8.53 13.61 -6.14
C GLU A 98 -7.20 13.64 -5.38
N ILE A 99 -6.42 12.56 -5.46
CA ILE A 99 -5.07 12.50 -4.87
C ILE A 99 -4.11 13.35 -5.71
N LEU A 100 -4.17 13.28 -7.04
CA LEU A 100 -3.35 14.13 -7.91
C LEU A 100 -3.62 15.62 -7.65
N ASP A 101 -4.90 16.00 -7.56
CA ASP A 101 -5.34 17.36 -7.23
C ASP A 101 -4.86 17.79 -5.83
N PHE A 102 -4.97 16.91 -4.84
CA PHE A 102 -4.49 17.17 -3.49
C PHE A 102 -2.96 17.37 -3.45
N LEU A 103 -2.19 16.51 -4.13
CA LEU A 103 -0.73 16.64 -4.22
C LEU A 103 -0.32 17.96 -4.90
N ALA A 104 -1.01 18.34 -5.98
CA ALA A 104 -0.80 19.61 -6.66
C ALA A 104 -1.09 20.79 -5.73
N TRP A 105 -2.21 20.75 -5.01
CA TRP A 105 -2.59 21.77 -4.04
C TRP A 105 -1.57 21.89 -2.90
N VAL A 106 -1.13 20.77 -2.31
CA VAL A 106 -0.12 20.77 -1.24
C VAL A 106 1.18 21.40 -1.73
N ALA A 107 1.67 21.00 -2.91
CA ALA A 107 2.89 21.56 -3.49
C ALA A 107 2.78 23.08 -3.72
N ALA A 108 1.67 23.54 -4.29
CA ALA A 108 1.42 24.96 -4.52
C ALA A 108 1.30 25.75 -3.20
N TYR A 109 0.53 25.24 -2.24
CA TYR A 109 0.28 25.89 -0.96
C TYR A 109 1.54 25.98 -0.09
N THR A 110 2.38 24.96 -0.12
CA THR A 110 3.62 24.89 0.67
C THR A 110 4.84 25.43 -0.08
N MET A 111 4.69 25.80 -1.36
CA MET A 111 5.77 26.18 -2.28
C MET A 111 6.90 25.13 -2.33
N PHE A 112 6.55 23.85 -2.17
CA PHE A 112 7.49 22.74 -2.14
C PHE A 112 7.52 22.04 -3.50
N PRO A 113 8.66 21.44 -3.94
CA PRO A 113 8.72 20.76 -5.22
C PRO A 113 7.66 19.66 -5.33
N LEU A 114 6.89 19.70 -6.42
CA LEU A 114 5.77 18.79 -6.67
C LEU A 114 6.19 17.30 -6.61
N GLY A 115 7.33 16.94 -7.18
CA GLY A 115 7.85 15.57 -7.10
C GLY A 115 8.25 15.16 -5.68
N SER A 116 8.71 16.10 -4.84
CA SER A 116 8.95 15.82 -3.42
C SER A 116 7.65 15.57 -2.65
N VAL A 117 6.56 16.27 -3.03
CA VAL A 117 5.23 16.04 -2.45
C VAL A 117 4.67 14.69 -2.92
N LEU A 118 4.80 14.34 -4.21
CA LEU A 118 4.45 13.00 -4.71
C LEU A 118 5.15 11.90 -3.90
N ARG A 119 6.43 12.09 -3.57
CA ARG A 119 7.18 11.12 -2.78
C ARG A 119 6.55 10.81 -1.42
N LEU A 120 5.79 11.74 -0.82
CA LEU A 120 5.09 11.53 0.45
C LEU A 120 3.89 10.57 0.32
N SER A 121 3.38 10.36 -0.89
CA SER A 121 2.33 9.36 -1.17
C SER A 121 2.87 7.93 -1.26
N MET A 122 4.20 7.77 -1.21
CA MET A 122 4.87 6.48 -1.38
C MET A 122 5.54 6.05 -0.08
N ARG A 123 5.48 4.74 0.24
CA ARG A 123 6.24 4.16 1.36
C ARG A 123 7.75 4.27 1.13
N SER A 124 8.19 4.03 -0.11
CA SER A 124 9.56 4.18 -0.56
C SER A 124 9.61 4.38 -2.07
N GLY A 125 10.75 4.82 -2.61
CA GLY A 125 10.94 4.95 -4.07
C GLY A 125 10.99 3.60 -4.81
N GLU A 126 11.11 2.50 -4.07
CA GLU A 126 11.12 1.12 -4.59
C GLU A 126 9.83 0.37 -4.23
N ALA A 127 8.84 1.03 -3.62
CA ALA A 127 7.58 0.40 -3.22
C ALA A 127 6.80 -0.21 -4.40
N LEU A 128 7.16 0.19 -5.61
CA LEU A 128 6.56 -0.25 -6.88
C LEU A 128 7.46 -1.23 -7.65
N ALA A 129 8.64 -1.53 -7.12
CA ALA A 129 9.44 -2.63 -7.64
C ALA A 129 8.71 -3.95 -7.36
N PRO A 130 8.85 -4.96 -8.24
CA PRO A 130 8.27 -6.28 -7.99
C PRO A 130 8.70 -6.78 -6.60
N PRO A 131 7.78 -7.33 -5.79
CA PRO A 131 8.13 -7.79 -4.46
C PRO A 131 9.26 -8.81 -4.56
N GLN A 132 10.37 -8.54 -3.86
CA GLN A 132 11.40 -9.54 -3.66
C GLN A 132 10.73 -10.69 -2.89
N GLY A 133 10.64 -11.87 -3.51
CA GLY A 133 9.80 -12.95 -3.00
C GLY A 133 10.13 -13.26 -1.54
N LEU A 134 9.14 -13.09 -0.66
CA LEU A 134 9.22 -13.62 0.70
C LEU A 134 9.04 -15.14 0.58
N PHE A 135 9.92 -15.89 1.23
CA PHE A 135 9.86 -17.34 1.22
C PHE A 135 9.33 -17.86 2.56
N GLY A 136 8.27 -18.66 2.48
CA GLY A 136 7.72 -19.42 3.60
C GLY A 136 8.11 -20.89 3.49
N TYR A 137 7.95 -21.62 4.58
CA TYR A 137 8.21 -23.04 4.70
C TYR A 137 6.92 -23.75 5.10
N ARG A 138 6.61 -24.87 4.44
CA ARG A 138 5.48 -25.76 4.74
C ARG A 138 5.99 -27.17 5.01
N ALA A 139 5.29 -27.94 5.84
CA ALA A 139 5.58 -29.36 6.01
C ALA A 139 5.47 -30.11 4.66
N SER A 140 6.53 -30.82 4.30
CA SER A 140 6.58 -31.65 3.08
C SER A 140 5.92 -33.02 3.26
N GLY A 141 5.68 -33.44 4.50
CA GLY A 141 5.32 -34.81 4.88
C GLY A 141 6.52 -35.76 5.00
N ALA A 142 7.74 -35.34 4.61
CA ALA A 142 8.96 -36.12 4.81
C ALA A 142 9.51 -35.96 6.24
N ALA A 143 9.98 -37.06 6.83
CA ALA A 143 10.64 -37.05 8.13
C ALA A 143 12.15 -36.81 7.96
N PRO A 144 12.77 -35.94 8.78
CA PRO A 144 14.22 -35.76 8.78
C PRO A 144 14.94 -36.96 9.42
N ASP A 145 16.18 -37.22 9.02
CA ASP A 145 17.02 -38.34 9.53
C ASP A 145 17.18 -38.37 11.05
N ARG A 146 17.13 -37.20 11.71
CA ARG A 146 17.19 -37.09 13.17
C ARG A 146 16.04 -36.23 13.66
N MET A 147 15.16 -36.84 14.45
CA MET A 147 14.09 -36.13 15.14
C MET A 147 14.58 -35.62 16.51
N THR A 148 14.23 -34.37 16.82
CA THR A 148 14.42 -33.75 18.14
C THR A 148 13.11 -33.06 18.53
N ALA A 149 12.89 -32.82 19.83
CA ALA A 149 11.68 -32.13 20.30
C ALA A 149 11.44 -30.78 19.60
N GLN A 150 12.52 -30.02 19.33
CA GLN A 150 12.42 -28.76 18.59
C GLN A 150 12.04 -28.95 17.11
N ARG A 151 12.52 -30.02 16.47
CA ARG A 151 12.15 -30.32 15.07
C ARG A 151 10.72 -30.79 14.94
N GLU A 152 10.27 -31.59 15.90
CA GLU A 152 8.89 -32.05 16.00
C GLU A 152 7.94 -30.86 16.21
N ALA A 153 8.26 -29.96 17.15
CA ALA A 153 7.48 -28.73 17.37
C ALA A 153 7.42 -27.83 16.14
N VAL A 154 8.49 -27.72 15.35
CA VAL A 154 8.47 -26.96 14.09
C VAL A 154 7.57 -27.63 13.04
N LEU A 155 7.61 -28.96 12.91
CA LEU A 155 6.76 -29.69 11.96
C LEU A 155 5.29 -29.65 12.36
N GLU A 156 4.97 -29.66 13.65
CA GLU A 156 3.61 -29.48 14.17
C GLU A 156 3.11 -28.04 13.96
N ALA A 157 3.98 -27.04 14.17
CA ALA A 157 3.66 -25.64 13.89
C ALA A 157 3.52 -25.33 12.39
N ALA A 158 4.21 -26.09 11.54
CA ALA A 158 4.08 -26.04 10.09
C ALA A 158 2.78 -26.75 9.66
N GLY A 159 1.66 -26.03 9.78
CA GLY A 159 0.34 -26.50 9.32
C GLY A 159 0.17 -26.50 7.79
N GLU A 160 -1.05 -26.32 7.32
CA GLU A 160 -1.38 -26.36 5.88
C GLU A 160 -0.82 -25.18 5.07
N GLY A 161 -0.53 -24.04 5.71
CA GLY A 161 0.01 -22.83 5.08
C GLY A 161 1.53 -22.69 5.23
N ALA A 162 2.18 -22.08 4.24
CA ALA A 162 3.59 -21.72 4.31
C ALA A 162 3.80 -20.51 5.24
N LEU A 163 4.74 -20.63 6.18
CA LEU A 163 5.07 -19.58 7.16
C LEU A 163 6.56 -19.22 7.06
N THR A 164 6.92 -17.98 7.31
CA THR A 164 8.34 -17.58 7.34
C THR A 164 9.12 -18.36 8.40
N ALA A 165 10.45 -18.41 8.25
CA ALA A 165 11.31 -19.03 9.27
C ALA A 165 11.12 -18.41 10.66
N LYS A 166 10.87 -17.09 10.71
CA LYS A 166 10.63 -16.35 11.94
C LYS A 166 9.32 -16.75 12.60
N GLU A 167 8.21 -16.79 11.86
CA GLU A 167 6.91 -17.20 12.40
C GLU A 167 6.91 -18.64 12.89
N LEU A 168 7.57 -19.56 12.17
CA LEU A 168 7.71 -20.95 12.61
C LEU A 168 8.55 -21.05 13.88
N ALA A 169 9.63 -20.27 13.99
CA ALA A 169 10.44 -20.21 15.20
C ALA A 169 9.63 -19.70 16.40
N GLU A 170 8.85 -18.63 16.22
CA GLU A 170 7.97 -18.06 17.25
C GLU A 170 6.88 -19.03 17.69
N LYS A 171 6.18 -19.69 16.75
CA LYS A 171 5.12 -20.66 17.06
C LYS A 171 5.63 -21.93 17.73
N SER A 172 6.80 -22.42 17.31
CA SER A 172 7.37 -23.69 17.82
C SER A 172 8.25 -23.51 19.07
N GLY A 173 8.66 -22.27 19.39
CA GLY A 173 9.69 -22.01 20.40
C GLY A 173 11.09 -22.47 20.01
N ALA A 174 11.30 -22.83 18.74
CA ALA A 174 12.62 -23.18 18.18
C ALA A 174 13.34 -21.94 17.63
N SER A 175 14.57 -22.11 17.13
CA SER A 175 15.28 -21.04 16.41
C SER A 175 15.07 -21.14 14.91
N GLU A 176 15.21 -20.02 14.18
CA GLU A 176 15.18 -20.02 12.71
C GLU A 176 16.19 -20.99 12.08
N GLY A 177 17.32 -21.23 12.75
CA GLY A 177 18.33 -22.21 12.31
C GLY A 177 17.79 -23.64 12.29
N VAL A 178 16.89 -24.00 13.21
CA VAL A 178 16.21 -25.31 13.20
C VAL A 178 15.28 -25.41 12.00
N VAL A 179 14.52 -24.35 11.69
CA VAL A 179 13.62 -24.29 10.54
C VAL A 179 14.39 -24.45 9.23
N ARG A 180 15.45 -23.65 9.02
CA ARG A 180 16.32 -23.76 7.82
C ARG A 180 17.00 -25.12 7.72
N GLY A 181 17.35 -25.72 8.86
CA GLY A 181 17.91 -27.07 8.93
C GLY A 181 16.92 -28.15 8.49
N LEU A 182 15.64 -28.02 8.86
CA LEU A 182 14.56 -28.91 8.40
C LEU A 182 14.27 -28.75 6.90
N ALA A 183 14.27 -27.51 6.40
CA ALA A 183 14.14 -27.26 4.96
C ALA A 183 15.29 -27.91 4.17
N LYS A 184 16.54 -27.75 4.63
CA LYS A 184 17.70 -28.42 4.02
C LYS A 184 17.63 -29.95 4.09
N ALA A 185 17.02 -30.48 5.14
CA ALA A 185 16.78 -31.92 5.30
C ALA A 185 15.59 -32.43 4.48
N GLY A 186 14.91 -31.56 3.72
CA GLY A 186 13.75 -31.92 2.89
C GLY A 186 12.45 -32.12 3.67
N ALA A 187 12.44 -31.88 4.99
CA ALA A 187 11.24 -32.03 5.82
C ALA A 187 10.29 -30.83 5.68
N LEU A 188 10.83 -29.67 5.30
CA LEU A 188 10.04 -28.49 4.92
C LEU A 188 10.29 -28.15 3.44
N THR A 189 9.24 -27.74 2.74
CA THR A 189 9.29 -27.23 1.38
C THR A 189 9.20 -25.71 1.41
N GLU A 190 10.08 -25.05 0.65
CA GLU A 190 10.10 -23.60 0.51
C GLU A 190 9.12 -23.18 -0.60
N GLU A 191 8.26 -22.20 -0.29
CA GLU A 191 7.25 -21.67 -1.19
C GLU A 191 7.29 -20.14 -1.15
N ARG A 192 7.07 -19.50 -2.30
CA ARG A 192 6.92 -18.05 -2.35
C ARG A 192 5.58 -17.67 -1.70
N ILE A 193 5.63 -16.84 -0.67
CA ILE A 193 4.46 -16.32 0.01
C ILE A 193 4.29 -14.83 -0.32
N ASP A 194 3.04 -14.36 -0.22
CA ASP A 194 2.73 -12.94 -0.29
C ASP A 194 3.24 -12.25 0.99
N PRO A 195 4.11 -11.23 0.90
CA PRO A 195 4.56 -10.50 2.08
C PRO A 195 3.45 -9.74 2.80
N ASP A 196 2.35 -9.44 2.10
CA ASP A 196 1.24 -8.63 2.63
C ASP A 196 -0.05 -9.48 2.68
N PRO A 197 -0.23 -10.36 3.70
CA PRO A 197 -1.46 -11.11 3.84
C PRO A 197 -2.66 -10.16 4.02
N PRO A 198 -3.87 -10.57 3.60
CA PRO A 198 -5.06 -9.73 3.75
C PRO A 198 -5.32 -9.43 5.24
N PHE A 199 -5.71 -8.19 5.52
CA PHE A 199 -6.12 -7.77 6.86
C PHE A 199 -7.39 -8.51 7.30
N ALA A 200 -7.53 -8.72 8.61
CA ALA A 200 -8.76 -9.28 9.18
C ALA A 200 -9.94 -8.33 8.95
N GLU A 201 -11.11 -8.90 8.61
CA GLU A 201 -12.32 -8.11 8.38
C GLU A 201 -12.90 -7.59 9.70
N PRO A 202 -13.17 -6.27 9.82
CA PRO A 202 -13.78 -5.72 11.02
C PRO A 202 -15.27 -6.10 11.12
N ASN A 203 -15.70 -6.47 12.32
CA ASN A 203 -17.11 -6.73 12.65
C ASN A 203 -17.75 -5.49 13.29
N PRO A 204 -18.57 -4.70 12.57
CA PRO A 204 -19.21 -3.50 13.12
C PRO A 204 -20.26 -3.80 14.21
N ASP A 205 -20.75 -5.04 14.27
CA ASP A 205 -21.77 -5.51 15.21
C ASP A 205 -21.19 -6.26 16.41
N ALA A 206 -19.86 -6.31 16.54
CA ALA A 206 -19.21 -6.77 17.75
C ALA A 206 -19.68 -5.95 18.98
N PRO A 207 -19.72 -6.55 20.19
CA PRO A 207 -20.20 -5.88 21.39
C PRO A 207 -19.49 -4.54 21.63
N SER A 208 -20.27 -3.46 21.72
CA SER A 208 -19.75 -2.11 21.99
C SER A 208 -20.10 -1.64 23.41
N ARG A 209 -19.41 -0.60 23.87
CA ARG A 209 -19.79 0.07 25.12
C ARG A 209 -21.08 0.87 24.88
N PRO A 210 -22.05 0.85 25.81
CA PRO A 210 -23.28 1.61 25.65
C PRO A 210 -22.98 3.11 25.71
N LEU A 211 -23.55 3.88 24.76
CA LEU A 211 -23.45 5.33 24.73
C LEU A 211 -24.40 5.97 25.75
N SER A 212 -23.97 7.06 26.38
CA SER A 212 -24.88 7.94 27.13
C SER A 212 -25.89 8.61 26.20
N PRO A 213 -27.01 9.18 26.70
CA PRO A 213 -27.96 9.91 25.87
C PRO A 213 -27.32 11.05 25.06
N GLU A 214 -26.38 11.78 25.65
CA GLU A 214 -25.66 12.89 24.99
C GLU A 214 -24.70 12.37 23.91
N GLN A 215 -23.98 11.27 24.20
CA GLN A 215 -23.10 10.63 23.22
C GLN A 215 -23.90 10.06 22.05
N ARG A 216 -25.07 9.46 22.33
CA ARG A 216 -25.96 8.94 21.29
C ARG A 216 -26.47 10.06 20.38
N ALA A 217 -26.93 11.17 20.96
CA ALA A 217 -27.35 12.34 20.20
C ALA A 217 -26.21 12.91 19.33
N ALA A 218 -24.98 12.97 19.86
CA ALA A 218 -23.81 13.39 19.09
C ALA A 218 -23.45 12.41 17.96
N ALA A 219 -23.54 11.10 18.22
CA ALA A 219 -23.30 10.06 17.21
C ALA A 219 -24.36 10.11 16.11
N ASP A 220 -25.64 10.30 16.45
CA ASP A 220 -26.72 10.46 15.47
C ASP A 220 -26.50 11.68 14.57
N ALA A 221 -26.16 12.83 15.15
CA ALA A 221 -25.86 14.03 14.38
C ALA A 221 -24.65 13.83 13.45
N LEU A 222 -23.61 13.13 13.91
CA LEU A 222 -22.43 12.80 13.11
C LEU A 222 -22.79 11.85 11.95
N ILE A 223 -23.57 10.80 12.23
CA ILE A 223 -24.03 9.82 11.25
C ILE A 223 -24.91 10.47 10.18
N GLU A 224 -25.82 11.38 10.57
CA GLU A 224 -26.64 12.15 9.64
C GLU A 224 -25.77 12.96 8.66
N LYS A 225 -24.73 13.63 9.17
CA LYS A 225 -23.81 14.43 8.35
C LYS A 225 -22.95 13.59 7.41
N ILE A 226 -22.48 12.43 7.86
CA ILE A 226 -21.68 11.51 7.04
C ILE A 226 -22.53 10.85 5.95
N SER A 227 -23.80 10.56 6.24
CA SER A 227 -24.73 9.91 5.30
C SER A 227 -25.33 10.88 4.28
N ALA A 228 -25.06 12.18 4.41
CA ALA A 228 -25.55 13.18 3.47
C ALA A 228 -24.82 13.07 2.11
N PRO A 229 -25.47 13.42 0.98
CA PRO A 229 -24.85 13.37 -0.35
C PRO A 229 -23.58 14.22 -0.49
N SER A 230 -23.46 15.26 0.33
CA SER A 230 -22.27 16.11 0.44
C SER A 230 -21.86 16.18 1.90
N PRO A 231 -20.98 15.28 2.37
CA PRO A 231 -20.46 15.31 3.74
C PRO A 231 -19.75 16.65 4.03
N SER A 232 -19.80 17.08 5.28
CA SER A 232 -19.16 18.33 5.73
C SER A 232 -18.27 18.06 6.94
N PRO A 233 -17.19 18.84 7.15
CA PRO A 233 -16.40 18.75 8.37
C PRO A 233 -17.28 18.92 9.61
N VAL A 234 -17.08 18.05 10.61
CA VAL A 234 -17.78 18.10 11.90
C VAL A 234 -16.77 18.25 13.03
N LEU A 235 -17.02 19.20 13.93
CA LEU A 235 -16.28 19.33 15.19
C LEU A 235 -17.06 18.64 16.31
N LEU A 236 -16.50 17.59 16.89
CA LEU A 236 -17.00 16.98 18.11
C LEU A 236 -16.27 17.58 19.33
N ASP A 237 -16.89 18.57 19.95
CA ASP A 237 -16.33 19.22 21.13
C ASP A 237 -16.62 18.43 22.42
N GLY A 238 -15.64 18.37 23.31
CA GLY A 238 -15.76 17.72 24.60
C GLY A 238 -14.43 17.56 25.32
N VAL A 239 -14.47 17.55 26.65
CA VAL A 239 -13.28 17.34 27.49
C VAL A 239 -12.73 15.92 27.37
N THR A 240 -11.49 15.69 27.79
CA THR A 240 -10.93 14.33 27.89
C THR A 240 -11.78 13.47 28.82
N GLY A 241 -12.03 12.21 28.45
CA GLY A 241 -12.88 11.32 29.24
C GLY A 241 -14.39 11.46 29.00
N SER A 242 -14.86 12.46 28.23
CA SER A 242 -16.29 12.60 27.87
C SER A 242 -16.80 11.51 26.91
N GLY A 243 -15.92 10.63 26.43
CA GLY A 243 -16.25 9.52 25.55
C GLY A 243 -16.35 9.85 24.06
N LYS A 244 -15.72 10.94 23.60
CA LYS A 244 -15.61 11.28 22.16
C LYS A 244 -15.19 10.09 21.29
N THR A 245 -14.26 9.27 21.79
CA THR A 245 -13.81 8.06 21.10
C THR A 245 -14.96 7.11 20.79
N GLU A 246 -15.88 6.87 21.72
CA GLU A 246 -17.01 5.97 21.48
C GLU A 246 -17.97 6.54 20.43
N VAL A 247 -18.15 7.86 20.40
CA VAL A 247 -18.93 8.54 19.35
C VAL A 247 -18.29 8.35 17.97
N TYR A 248 -16.96 8.47 17.85
CA TYR A 248 -16.26 8.18 16.60
C TYR A 248 -16.42 6.73 16.19
N LEU A 249 -16.21 5.79 17.11
CA LEU A 249 -16.31 4.35 16.82
C LEU A 249 -17.73 3.91 16.44
N ASP A 250 -18.78 4.57 16.98
CA ASP A 250 -20.17 4.33 16.57
C ASP A 250 -20.42 4.80 15.12
N ALA A 251 -19.89 5.97 14.74
CA ALA A 251 -19.96 6.46 13.37
C ALA A 251 -19.16 5.58 12.39
N VAL A 252 -17.98 5.11 12.79
CA VAL A 252 -17.16 4.14 12.03
C VAL A 252 -17.95 2.85 11.79
N ALA A 253 -18.59 2.31 12.83
CA ALA A 253 -19.43 1.11 12.70
C ALA A 253 -20.61 1.34 11.75
N HIS A 254 -21.25 2.52 11.79
CA HIS A 254 -22.31 2.87 10.83
C HIS A 254 -21.83 2.88 9.38
N VAL A 255 -20.65 3.47 9.12
CA VAL A 255 -20.06 3.48 7.78
C VAL A 255 -19.78 2.05 7.32
N LEU A 256 -19.14 1.22 8.14
CA LEU A 256 -18.84 -0.18 7.80
C LEU A 256 -20.11 -1.02 7.57
N ARG A 257 -21.22 -0.76 8.28
CA ARG A 257 -22.50 -1.45 8.03
C ARG A 257 -23.13 -1.07 6.70
N THR A 258 -23.06 0.21 6.34
CA THR A 258 -23.73 0.76 5.14
C THR A 258 -22.87 0.63 3.89
N GLN A 259 -21.55 0.55 4.06
CA GLN A 259 -20.55 0.41 3.00
C GLN A 259 -19.47 -0.58 3.47
N PRO A 260 -19.69 -1.91 3.27
CA PRO A 260 -18.77 -2.94 3.76
C PRO A 260 -17.33 -2.81 3.23
N ASP A 261 -17.17 -2.26 2.02
CA ASP A 261 -15.86 -2.07 1.38
C ASP A 261 -15.21 -0.72 1.73
N ALA A 262 -15.80 0.07 2.64
CA ALA A 262 -15.28 1.38 2.99
C ALA A 262 -13.98 1.28 3.80
N GLN A 263 -13.04 2.16 3.49
CA GLN A 263 -11.81 2.36 4.26
C GLN A 263 -11.94 3.59 5.15
N ILE A 264 -11.40 3.50 6.37
CA ILE A 264 -11.54 4.53 7.39
C ILE A 264 -10.16 4.88 7.92
N VAL A 265 -9.78 6.15 7.77
CA VAL A 265 -8.50 6.68 8.26
C VAL A 265 -8.72 7.40 9.58
N ILE A 266 -8.04 6.96 10.63
CA ILE A 266 -8.04 7.63 11.94
C ILE A 266 -6.65 8.20 12.20
N LEU A 267 -6.53 9.53 12.20
CA LEU A 267 -5.28 10.22 12.47
C LEU A 267 -5.18 10.54 13.97
N ILE A 268 -4.11 10.06 14.61
CA ILE A 268 -3.79 10.34 16.01
C ILE A 268 -2.45 11.08 16.11
N PRO A 269 -2.23 11.93 17.13
CA PRO A 269 -0.92 12.52 17.38
C PRO A 269 0.14 11.44 17.66
N GLU A 270 1.38 11.64 17.21
CA GLU A 270 2.50 10.69 17.34
C GLU A 270 2.75 10.24 18.79
N ILE A 271 2.62 11.17 19.75
CA ILE A 271 2.88 10.93 21.19
C ILE A 271 1.66 10.30 21.88
N ALA A 272 0.52 10.17 21.18
CA ALA A 272 -0.65 9.55 21.76
C ALA A 272 -0.45 8.05 21.96
N LEU A 273 -1.17 7.51 22.94
CA LEU A 273 -1.26 6.13 23.38
C LEU A 273 -1.70 5.18 22.23
N THR A 274 -0.83 5.01 21.22
CA THR A 274 -1.11 4.24 20.00
C THR A 274 -1.49 2.81 20.36
N LEU A 275 -0.74 2.16 21.26
CA LEU A 275 -1.05 0.79 21.69
C LEU A 275 -2.43 0.66 22.40
N PRO A 276 -2.77 1.48 23.42
CA PRO A 276 -4.13 1.46 23.97
C PRO A 276 -5.24 1.79 22.98
N PHE A 277 -4.98 2.65 21.99
CA PHE A 277 -5.96 3.00 20.98
C PHE A 277 -6.19 1.85 19.99
N LEU A 278 -5.13 1.22 19.50
CA LEU A 278 -5.18 0.04 18.63
C LEU A 278 -5.96 -1.10 19.31
N LYS A 279 -5.64 -1.41 20.58
CA LYS A 279 -6.39 -2.41 21.36
C LYS A 279 -7.87 -2.08 21.47
N ARG A 280 -8.22 -0.80 21.61
CA ARG A 280 -9.63 -0.38 21.67
C ARG A 280 -10.35 -0.57 20.34
N ILE A 281 -9.67 -0.37 19.21
CA ILE A 281 -10.22 -0.67 17.88
C ILE A 281 -10.41 -2.18 17.73
N GLU A 282 -9.39 -2.97 18.10
CA GLU A 282 -9.47 -4.44 18.06
C GLU A 282 -10.60 -4.97 18.96
N GLU A 283 -10.74 -4.46 20.19
CA GLU A 283 -11.86 -4.79 21.08
C GLU A 283 -13.22 -4.40 20.47
N ARG A 284 -13.29 -3.27 19.76
CA ARG A 284 -14.54 -2.75 19.19
C ARG A 284 -14.99 -3.49 17.94
N PHE A 285 -14.05 -3.91 17.09
CA PHE A 285 -14.34 -4.49 15.77
C PHE A 285 -13.88 -5.93 15.61
N GLY A 286 -13.18 -6.51 16.58
CA GLY A 286 -12.65 -7.88 16.51
C GLY A 286 -11.50 -8.05 15.51
N ALA A 287 -10.94 -6.96 14.99
CA ALA A 287 -9.85 -6.96 14.01
C ALA A 287 -8.87 -5.83 14.33
N GLU A 288 -7.57 -6.11 14.20
CA GLU A 288 -6.52 -5.10 14.32
C GLU A 288 -6.56 -4.18 13.09
N PRO A 289 -6.50 -2.84 13.24
CA PRO A 289 -6.43 -1.94 12.11
C PRO A 289 -5.07 -2.02 11.41
N ALA A 290 -5.05 -1.72 10.10
CA ALA A 290 -3.80 -1.54 9.37
C ALA A 290 -3.00 -0.35 9.95
N ALA A 291 -1.69 -0.53 10.17
CA ALA A 291 -0.78 0.45 10.76
C ALA A 291 0.51 0.59 9.95
#